data_AF-A0AAV6YQN1-F1
#
_entry.id   AF-A0AAV6YQN1-F1
#
_cell.length_a   1.000
_cell.length_b   1.000
_cell.length_c   1.000
_cell.angle_alpha   90.00
_cell.angle_beta   90.00
_cell.angle_gamma   90.00
#
_symmetry.space_group_name_H-M   'P 1'
#
loop_
_entity.id
_entity.type
_entity.pdbx_description
1 polymer ?
#
loop_
_entity_poly.entity_id
_entity_poly.type
_entity_poly.pdbx_seq_one_letter_code
_entity_poly.pdbx_strand_id
1 'polypeptide(L)'
;MQRRLTVVEGMALAQDIAQNWQQIWNFQARKGDVLLDTYPKSGTTWMQEIVDLIMNDGDEQICRRAPVYERIPFIELLHLMKP
;
A
#
# COMPACT_ATOMS: atom_id res chain seq x y z
N MET A 1 -6.23 -8.44 -21.79
CA MET A 1 -6.21 -6.97 -21.66
C MET A 1 -4.79 -6.53 -21.33
N GLN A 2 -4.10 -5.84 -22.22
CA GLN A 2 -2.74 -5.37 -21.99
C GLN A 2 -2.81 -4.05 -21.20
N ARG A 3 -2.37 -4.07 -19.93
CA ARG A 3 -2.34 -2.86 -19.10
C ARG A 3 -1.20 -1.97 -19.59
N ARG A 4 -1.52 -0.72 -19.98
CA ARG A 4 -0.51 0.27 -20.41
C ARG A 4 0.21 0.82 -19.19
N LEU A 5 1.51 1.02 -19.34
CA LEU A 5 2.34 1.74 -18.38
C LEU A 5 2.51 3.18 -18.87
N THR A 6 2.51 4.14 -17.95
CA THR A 6 2.82 5.55 -18.20
C THR A 6 4.08 5.91 -17.43
N VAL A 7 4.98 6.67 -18.06
CA VAL A 7 6.23 7.12 -17.43
C VAL A 7 5.96 8.40 -16.66
N VAL A 8 6.32 8.41 -15.37
CA VAL A 8 6.25 9.58 -14.48
C VAL A 8 7.61 9.71 -13.78
N GLU A 9 8.26 10.86 -13.90
CA GLU A 9 9.60 11.11 -13.32
C GLU A 9 10.62 10.00 -13.64
N GLY A 10 10.55 9.43 -14.85
CA GLY A 10 11.43 8.34 -15.29
C GLY A 10 11.02 6.93 -14.83
N MET A 11 9.96 6.79 -14.02
CA MET A 11 9.44 5.50 -13.55
C MET A 11 8.22 5.05 -14.36
N ALA A 12 8.20 3.78 -14.78
CA ALA A 12 7.05 3.19 -15.47
C ALA A 12 5.99 2.73 -14.47
N LEU A 13 4.86 3.44 -14.41
CA LEU A 13 3.77 3.19 -13.47
C LEU A 13 2.51 2.67 -14.20
N ALA A 14 1.66 1.94 -13.47
CA ALA A 14 0.33 1.60 -13.97
C ALA A 14 -0.48 2.88 -14.25
N GLN A 15 -1.33 2.85 -15.28
CA GLN A 15 -2.09 4.03 -15.73
C GLN A 15 -2.85 4.73 -14.60
N ASP A 16 -3.54 3.98 -13.74
CA ASP A 16 -4.35 4.53 -12.66
C ASP A 16 -3.49 5.25 -11.60
N ILE A 17 -2.31 4.69 -11.30
CA ILE A 17 -1.33 5.31 -10.39
C ILE A 17 -0.77 6.60 -11.01
N ALA A 18 -0.38 6.53 -12.28
CA ALA A 18 0.17 7.69 -13.00
C ALA A 18 -0.84 8.85 -13.09
N GLN A 19 -2.13 8.55 -13.30
CA GLN A 19 -3.19 9.56 -13.36
C GLN A 19 -3.42 10.27 -12.02
N ASN A 20 -3.16 9.58 -10.89
CA ASN A 20 -3.36 10.11 -9.55
C ASN A 20 -2.04 10.54 -8.87
N TRP A 21 -0.96 10.69 -9.65
CA TRP A 21 0.39 10.96 -9.14
C TRP A 21 0.44 12.15 -8.18
N GLN A 22 -0.22 13.27 -8.53
CA GLN A 22 -0.18 14.47 -7.68
C GLN A 22 -0.78 14.24 -6.29
N GLN A 23 -1.83 13.42 -6.19
CA GLN A 23 -2.45 13.08 -4.91
C GLN A 23 -1.53 12.18 -4.09
N ILE A 24 -0.89 11.19 -4.73
CA ILE A 24 0.05 10.26 -4.09
C ILE A 24 1.27 11.03 -3.59
N TRP A 25 1.85 11.88 -4.43
CA TRP A 25 3.03 12.70 -4.10
C TRP A 25 2.77 13.66 -2.93
N ASN A 26 1.55 14.17 -2.82
CA ASN A 26 1.15 15.08 -1.75
C ASN A 26 0.68 14.35 -0.48
N PHE A 27 0.75 13.02 -0.41
CA PHE A 27 0.36 12.25 0.77
C PHE A 27 1.06 12.79 2.03
N GLN A 28 0.27 13.03 3.08
CA GLN A 28 0.76 13.55 4.35
C GLN A 28 0.74 12.43 5.40
N ALA A 29 1.91 11.88 5.69
CA ALA A 29 2.07 10.93 6.78
C ALA A 29 1.74 11.60 8.12
N ARG A 30 1.20 10.82 9.06
CA ARG A 30 0.89 11.25 10.42
C ARG A 30 1.96 10.73 11.37
N LYS A 31 2.10 11.41 12.51
CA LYS A 31 2.99 10.94 13.57
C LYS A 31 2.51 9.57 14.07
N GLY A 32 3.38 8.57 13.98
CA GLY A 32 3.08 7.20 14.39
C GLY A 32 2.70 6.26 13.23
N ASP A 33 2.57 6.77 12.01
CA ASP A 33 2.39 5.92 10.84
C ASP A 33 3.63 5.04 10.61
N VAL A 34 3.40 3.79 10.18
CA VAL A 34 4.44 2.84 9.78
C VAL A 34 4.32 2.62 8.27
N LEU A 35 5.42 2.83 7.56
CA LEU A 35 5.50 2.66 6.11
C LEU A 35 6.26 1.37 5.77
N LEU A 36 5.67 0.54 4.92
CA LEU A 36 6.30 -0.63 4.34
C LEU A 36 6.62 -0.35 2.87
N ASP A 37 7.87 0.05 2.61
CA ASP A 37 8.36 0.34 1.26
C ASP A 37 9.15 -0.85 0.70
N THR A 38 8.71 -1.35 -0.45
CA THR A 38 9.34 -2.51 -1.10
C THR A 38 9.19 -2.43 -2.61
N TYR A 39 10.21 -2.87 -3.33
CA TYR A 39 10.04 -3.17 -4.75
C TYR A 39 9.05 -4.35 -4.91
N PRO A 40 8.15 -4.34 -5.92
CA PRO A 40 7.13 -5.36 -6.07
C PRO A 40 7.69 -6.79 -5.98
N LYS A 41 6.97 -7.64 -5.23
CA LYS A 41 7.32 -9.05 -4.99
C LYS A 41 8.51 -9.31 -4.05
N SER A 42 9.04 -8.28 -3.39
CA SER A 42 10.13 -8.41 -2.41
C SER A 42 9.66 -8.76 -0.98
N GLY A 43 8.51 -9.44 -0.83
CA GLY A 43 8.02 -9.87 0.48
C GLY A 43 7.08 -8.90 1.21
N THR A 44 6.48 -7.94 0.52
CA THR A 44 5.55 -6.94 1.10
C THR A 44 4.47 -7.56 1.98
N THR A 45 3.76 -8.58 1.47
CA THR A 45 2.69 -9.27 2.22
C THR A 45 3.21 -9.96 3.47
N TRP A 46 4.42 -10.52 3.43
CA TRP A 46 4.99 -11.17 4.61
C TRP A 46 5.32 -10.13 5.69
N MET A 47 5.94 -9.01 5.29
CA MET A 47 6.23 -7.93 6.22
C MET A 47 4.96 -7.27 6.78
N GLN A 48 3.92 -7.14 5.97
CA GLN A 48 2.60 -6.67 6.40
C GLN A 48 2.03 -7.52 7.55
N GLU A 49 2.03 -8.85 7.42
CA GLU A 49 1.53 -9.73 8.50
C GLU A 49 2.42 -9.70 9.75
N ILE A 50 3.75 -9.70 9.59
CA ILE A 50 4.67 -9.64 10.74
C ILE A 50 4.45 -8.34 11.52
N VAL A 51 4.35 -7.21 10.83
CA VAL A 51 4.15 -5.91 11.48
C VAL A 51 2.77 -5.81 12.12
N ASP A 52 1.70 -6.30 11.49
CA ASP A 52 0.36 -6.30 12.09
C ASP A 52 0.34 -7.13 13.39
N LEU A 53 1.02 -8.28 13.42
CA LEU A 53 1.17 -9.07 14.64
C LEU A 53 1.91 -8.31 15.74
N ILE A 54 3.04 -7.69 15.43
CA ILE A 54 3.82 -6.90 16.41
C ILE A 54 2.98 -5.74 16.97
N MET A 55 2.25 -5.04 16.10
CA MET A 55 1.44 -3.88 16.48
C MET A 55 0.20 -4.24 17.30
N ASN A 56 -0.25 -5.50 17.25
CA ASN A 56 -1.40 -6.01 17.99
C ASN A 56 -0.99 -7.04 19.05
N ASP A 57 0.23 -6.93 19.61
CA ASP A 57 0.73 -7.77 20.71
C ASP A 57 0.63 -9.30 20.45
N GLY A 58 0.72 -9.71 19.18
CA GLY A 58 0.60 -11.10 18.75
C GLY A 58 -0.82 -11.65 18.69
N ASP A 59 -1.86 -10.81 18.78
CA ASP A 59 -3.26 -11.23 18.68
C ASP A 59 -3.64 -11.60 17.23
N GLU A 60 -3.70 -12.91 16.97
CA GLU A 60 -4.06 -13.44 15.66
C GLU A 60 -5.53 -13.17 15.26
N GLN A 61 -6.45 -13.03 16.21
CA GLN A 61 -7.85 -12.76 15.89
C GLN A 61 -8.00 -11.36 15.29
N ILE A 62 -7.31 -10.38 15.89
CA ILE A 62 -7.26 -9.01 15.36
C ILE A 62 -6.59 -8.99 13.99
N CYS A 63 -5.49 -9.72 13.79
CA CYS A 63 -4.78 -9.76 12.50
C CYS A 63 -5.59 -10.43 11.38
N ARG A 64 -6.63 -11.20 11.71
CA ARG A 64 -7.55 -11.85 10.75
C ARG A 64 -8.86 -11.08 10.52
N ARG A 65 -9.00 -9.87 11.07
CA ARG A 65 -10.21 -9.03 10.97
C ARG A 65 -10.67 -8.73 9.54
N ALA A 66 -9.72 -8.68 8.59
CA ALA A 66 -9.98 -8.36 7.19
C ALA A 66 -8.81 -8.82 6.29
N PRO A 67 -8.98 -8.85 4.96
CA PRO A 67 -7.87 -9.04 4.03
C PRO A 67 -6.73 -8.04 4.23
N VAL A 68 -5.49 -8.45 3.95
CA VAL A 68 -4.28 -7.65 4.23
C VAL A 68 -4.30 -6.25 3.58
N TYR A 69 -4.86 -6.13 2.37
CA TYR A 69 -4.93 -4.87 1.64
C TYR A 69 -5.96 -3.89 2.22
N GLU A 70 -6.90 -4.36 3.05
CA GLU A 70 -7.83 -3.50 3.79
C GLU A 70 -7.22 -3.10 5.14
N ARG A 71 -6.48 -4.01 5.78
CA ARG A 71 -5.79 -3.74 7.04
C ARG A 71 -4.62 -2.78 6.88
N ILE A 72 -3.83 -2.97 5.82
CA ILE A 72 -2.61 -2.21 5.51
C ILE A 72 -2.70 -1.76 4.05
N PRO A 73 -3.34 -0.60 3.80
CA PRO A 73 -3.63 -0.15 2.45
C PRO A 73 -2.38 0.31 1.69
N PHE A 74 -2.37 0.08 0.38
CA PHE A 74 -1.36 0.63 -0.52
C PHE A 74 -1.65 2.10 -0.80
N ILE A 75 -0.71 2.99 -0.49
CA ILE A 75 -0.87 4.44 -0.63
C ILE A 75 -1.22 4.82 -2.08
N GLU A 76 -0.58 4.16 -3.04
CA GLU A 76 -0.75 4.39 -4.48
C GLU A 76 -2.15 4.01 -4.98
N LEU A 77 -2.87 3.17 -4.23
CA LEU A 77 -4.18 2.64 -4.61
C LEU A 77 -5.32 3.17 -3.73
N LEU A 78 -5.06 4.09 -2.80
CA LEU A 78 -6.07 4.64 -1.90
C LEU A 78 -7.27 5.27 -2.65
N HIS A 79 -7.01 5.90 -3.79
CA HIS A 79 -8.03 6.51 -4.64
C HIS A 79 -9.04 5.49 -5.24
N LEU A 80 -8.72 4.19 -5.23
CA LEU A 80 -9.60 3.12 -5.71
C LEU A 80 -10.40 2.45 -4.59
N MET A 81 -10.08 2.74 -3.32
CA MET A 81 -10.81 2.20 -2.19
C MET A 81 -12.14 2.94 -2.03
N LYS A 82 -13.23 2.18 -1.86
CA LYS A 82 -14.54 2.75 -1.56
C LYS A 82 -14.54 3.29 -0.11
N PRO A 83 -15.30 4.38 0.17
CA PRO A 83 -15.44 4.92 1.52
C PRO A 83 -16.10 3.92 2.48
#